data_AF-A0A932MB24-F1
#
_entry.id   AF-A0A932MB24-F1
#
_cell.length_a   1.000
_cell.length_b   1.000
_cell.length_c   1.000
_cell.angle_alpha   90.00
_cell.angle_beta   90.00
_cell.angle_gamma   90.00
#
_symmetry.space_group_name_H-M   'P 1'
#
loop_
_entity.id
_entity.type
_entity.pdbx_description
1 polymer ?
#
loop_
_entity_poly.entity_id
_entity_poly.type
_entity_poly.pdbx_seq_one_letter_code
_entity_poly.pdbx_strand_id
1 'polypeptide(L)'
;MATDEVTDMIASITVQRQATEKETGSAAACAVALRRLEELLDRETEALRLHGPDTDRPANIDAVTIAISKLKKLAGATSRLSIPERTNRGPREVPRRDAPRHPVRNRGRRTMGRSGGR
;
A
#
# COMPACT_ATOMS: atom_id res chain seq x y z
N MET A 1 23.50 13.69 10.78
CA MET A 1 22.04 13.58 10.50
C MET A 1 21.79 14.24 9.15
N ALA A 2 20.66 13.98 8.48
CA ALA A 2 20.38 14.70 7.23
C ALA A 2 20.17 16.19 7.51
N THR A 3 20.57 17.05 6.58
CA THR A 3 20.41 18.49 6.72
C THR A 3 18.94 18.90 6.58
N ASP A 4 18.56 19.99 7.24
CA ASP A 4 17.19 20.52 7.17
C ASP A 4 16.80 20.86 5.73
N GLU A 5 17.72 21.42 4.95
CA GLU A 5 17.50 21.74 3.53
C GLU A 5 17.10 20.51 2.70
N VAL A 6 17.78 19.38 2.87
CA VAL A 6 17.45 18.13 2.14
C VAL A 6 16.11 17.57 2.61
N THR A 7 15.84 17.68 3.91
CA THR A 7 14.55 17.27 4.49
C THR A 7 13.39 18.10 3.92
N ASP A 8 13.58 19.42 3.82
CA ASP A 8 12.60 20.35 3.26
C ASP A 8 12.39 20.10 1.75
N MET A 9 13.45 19.82 1.00
CA MET A 9 13.34 19.45 -0.41
C MET A 9 12.54 18.15 -0.60
N ILE A 10 12.78 17.12 0.22
CA ILE A 10 12.02 15.87 0.19
C ILE A 10 10.54 16.12 0.54
N ALA A 11 10.27 16.95 1.55
CA ALA A 11 8.91 17.32 1.94
C ALA A 11 8.19 18.07 0.80
N SER A 12 8.86 19.05 0.19
CA SER A 12 8.35 19.82 -0.95
C SER A 12 8.01 18.92 -2.15
N ILE A 13 8.89 17.98 -2.50
CA ILE A 13 8.64 17.00 -3.57
C ILE A 13 7.42 16.13 -3.23
N THR A 14 7.25 15.76 -1.96
CA THR A 14 6.10 14.97 -1.51
C THR A 14 4.79 15.75 -1.64
N VAL A 15 4.79 17.03 -1.23
CA VAL A 15 3.62 17.92 -1.36
C VAL A 15 3.28 18.12 -2.85
N GLN A 16 4.28 18.37 -3.69
CA GLN A 16 4.07 18.54 -5.13
C GLN A 16 3.52 17.27 -5.79
N ARG A 17 3.97 16.08 -5.37
CA ARG A 17 3.40 14.79 -5.84
C ARG A 17 1.91 14.70 -5.51
N GLN A 18 1.52 15.05 -4.29
CA GLN A 18 0.11 15.01 -3.89
C GLN A 18 -0.74 16.01 -4.66
N ALA A 19 -0.19 17.19 -4.97
CA ALA A 19 -0.87 18.18 -5.81
C ALA A 19 -1.05 17.67 -7.25
N THR A 20 0.04 17.21 -7.88
CA THR A 20 0.03 16.70 -9.26
C THR A 20 -0.78 15.40 -9.43
N GLU A 21 -0.90 14.57 -8.39
CA GLU A 21 -1.74 13.38 -8.42
C GLU A 21 -3.22 13.72 -8.65
N LYS A 22 -3.70 14.85 -8.10
CA LYS A 22 -5.08 15.31 -8.31
C LYS A 22 -5.34 15.74 -9.75
N GLU A 23 -4.30 16.17 -10.46
CA GLU A 23 -4.41 16.71 -11.83
C GLU A 23 -4.13 15.65 -12.91
N THR A 24 -3.15 14.78 -12.68
CA THR A 24 -2.56 13.91 -13.71
C THR A 24 -2.64 12.42 -13.38
N GLY A 25 -3.11 12.08 -12.18
CA GLY A 25 -3.16 10.70 -11.69
C GLY A 25 -1.86 10.25 -11.01
N SER A 26 -2.00 9.22 -10.17
CA SER A 26 -0.95 8.78 -9.24
C SER A 26 0.34 8.33 -9.92
N ALA A 27 0.24 7.64 -11.06
CA ALA A 27 1.40 7.09 -11.76
C ALA A 27 2.30 8.21 -12.33
N ALA A 28 1.70 9.21 -12.99
CA ALA A 28 2.43 10.34 -13.55
C ALA A 28 3.07 11.20 -12.45
N ALA A 29 2.31 11.47 -11.39
CA ALA A 29 2.81 12.22 -10.22
C ALA A 29 3.97 11.50 -9.51
N CYS A 30 3.90 10.16 -9.39
CA CYS A 30 5.00 9.38 -8.83
C CYS A 30 6.23 9.39 -9.75
N ALA A 31 6.07 9.30 -11.07
CA ALA A 31 7.19 9.35 -12.01
C ALA A 31 7.94 10.69 -11.93
N VAL A 32 7.21 11.81 -11.86
CA VAL A 32 7.81 13.15 -11.71
C VAL A 32 8.54 13.29 -10.37
N ALA A 33 7.94 12.82 -9.28
CA ALA A 33 8.55 12.88 -7.96
C ALA A 33 9.80 11.99 -7.85
N LEU A 34 9.79 10.79 -8.46
CA LEU A 34 10.96 9.92 -8.54
C LEU A 34 12.11 10.58 -9.27
N ARG A 35 11.84 11.16 -10.44
CA ARG A 35 12.87 11.88 -11.22
C ARG A 35 13.51 13.00 -10.41
N ARG A 36 12.72 13.80 -9.69
CA ARG A 36 13.25 14.89 -8.85
C ARG A 36 14.10 14.38 -7.67
N LEU A 37 13.73 13.27 -7.06
CA LEU A 37 14.53 12.66 -6.00
C LEU A 37 15.83 12.04 -6.53
N GLU A 38 15.80 11.45 -7.74
CA GLU A 38 17.01 10.95 -8.41
C GLU A 38 17.96 12.11 -8.76
N GLU A 39 17.44 13.23 -9.29
CA GLU A 39 18.24 14.44 -9.51
C GLU A 39 18.86 15.00 -8.21
N LEU A 40 18.14 14.92 -7.09
CA LEU A 40 18.66 15.33 -5.78
C LEU A 40 19.74 14.37 -5.27
N LEU A 41 19.56 13.06 -5.47
CA LEU A 41 20.54 12.04 -5.12
C LEU A 41 21.84 12.24 -5.90
N ASP A 42 21.76 12.51 -7.19
CA ASP A 42 22.92 12.77 -8.04
C ASP A 42 23.69 13.99 -7.54
N ARG A 43 23.00 15.08 -7.20
CA ARG A 43 23.62 16.30 -6.65
C ARG A 43 24.34 16.04 -5.34
N GLU A 44 23.72 15.32 -4.40
CA GLU A 44 24.36 15.01 -3.11
C GLU A 44 25.53 14.03 -3.29
N THR A 45 25.45 13.11 -4.25
CA THR A 45 26.54 12.18 -4.58
C THR A 45 27.73 12.90 -5.21
N GLU A 46 27.49 13.84 -6.13
CA GLU A 46 28.53 14.68 -6.69
C GLU A 46 29.14 15.61 -5.64
N ALA A 47 28.33 16.20 -4.76
CA ALA A 47 28.82 17.00 -3.65
C ALA A 47 29.69 16.16 -2.69
N LEU A 48 29.31 14.91 -2.40
CA LEU A 48 30.11 13.98 -1.62
C LEU A 48 31.46 13.69 -2.29
N ARG A 49 31.49 13.50 -3.62
CA ARG A 49 32.73 13.27 -4.38
C ARG A 49 33.67 14.47 -4.33
N LEU A 50 33.12 15.68 -4.40
CA LEU A 50 33.90 16.92 -4.42
C LEU A 50 34.42 17.32 -3.04
N HIS A 51 33.65 17.08 -1.98
CA HIS A 51 33.94 17.58 -0.63
C HIS A 51 34.37 16.50 0.36
N GLY A 52 34.25 15.22 -0.01
CA GLY A 52 34.66 14.09 0.81
C GLY A 52 33.63 13.68 1.89
N PRO A 53 33.89 12.55 2.58
CA PRO A 53 32.95 11.89 3.48
C PRO A 53 32.78 12.55 4.85
N ASP A 54 33.63 13.51 5.22
CA ASP A 54 33.52 14.26 6.49
C ASP A 54 32.42 15.33 6.49
N THR A 55 31.44 15.21 5.58
CA THR A 55 30.31 16.11 5.43
C THR A 55 29.01 15.41 5.79
N ASP A 56 27.91 16.13 5.97
CA ASP A 56 26.58 15.53 6.18
C ASP A 56 26.00 14.86 4.91
N ARG A 57 26.75 14.86 3.80
CA ARG A 57 26.34 14.34 2.49
C ARG A 57 25.97 12.85 2.50
N PRO A 58 26.69 11.94 3.20
CA PRO A 58 26.27 10.54 3.32
C PRO A 58 24.88 10.41 3.98
N ALA A 59 24.62 11.19 5.03
CA ALA A 59 23.32 11.17 5.72
C ALA A 59 22.19 11.74 4.83
N ASN A 60 22.48 12.74 4.00
CA ASN A 60 21.56 13.26 3.00
C ASN A 60 21.24 12.21 1.93
N ILE A 61 22.26 11.54 1.40
CA ILE A 61 22.12 10.46 0.42
C ILE A 61 21.24 9.34 0.97
N ASP A 62 21.43 8.94 2.22
CA ASP A 62 20.61 7.93 2.88
C ASP A 62 19.14 8.37 2.99
N ALA A 63 18.90 9.62 3.40
CA ALA A 63 17.54 10.16 3.51
C ALA A 63 16.82 10.20 2.16
N VAL A 64 17.49 10.64 1.09
CA VAL A 64 16.94 10.66 -0.27
C VAL A 64 16.69 9.24 -0.78
N THR A 65 17.62 8.30 -0.52
CA THR A 65 17.48 6.89 -0.92
C THR A 65 16.28 6.22 -0.25
N ILE A 66 16.04 6.51 1.04
CA ILE A 66 14.86 6.05 1.76
C ILE A 66 13.58 6.63 1.13
N ALA A 67 13.59 7.92 0.77
CA ALA A 67 12.45 8.58 0.13
C ALA A 67 12.13 7.94 -1.25
N ILE A 68 13.15 7.71 -2.08
CA ILE A 68 13.02 7.02 -3.39
C ILE A 68 12.42 5.63 -3.18
N SER A 69 12.94 4.87 -2.21
CA SER A 69 12.45 3.51 -1.92
C SER A 69 10.98 3.50 -1.50
N LYS A 70 10.55 4.49 -0.68
CA LYS A 70 9.14 4.65 -0.31
C LYS A 70 8.27 5.00 -1.52
N LEU A 71 8.75 5.88 -2.41
CA LEU A 71 7.99 6.33 -3.57
C LEU A 71 7.89 5.23 -4.65
N LYS A 72 8.94 4.42 -4.86
CA LYS A 72 8.89 3.22 -5.71
C LYS A 72 7.87 2.20 -5.21
N LYS A 73 7.78 2.00 -3.89
CA LYS A 73 6.73 1.14 -3.27
C LYS A 73 5.33 1.70 -3.48
N LEU A 74 5.14 3.01 -3.36
CA LEU A 74 3.86 3.68 -3.61
C LEU A 74 3.43 3.54 -5.08
N ALA A 75 4.35 3.76 -6.03
CA ALA A 75 4.10 3.60 -7.46
C ALA A 75 3.79 2.13 -7.83
N GLY A 76 4.50 1.17 -7.21
CA GLY A 76 4.23 -0.26 -7.39
C GLY A 76 2.91 -0.72 -6.77
N ALA A 77 2.51 -0.13 -5.64
CA ALA A 77 1.23 -0.42 -5.00
C ALA A 77 0.05 0.10 -5.84
N THR A 78 0.16 1.29 -6.45
CA THR A 78 -0.88 1.82 -7.35
C THR A 78 -1.01 1.03 -8.64
N SER A 79 0.07 0.44 -9.16
CA SER A 79 0.00 -0.52 -10.26
C SER A 79 -0.74 -1.81 -9.87
N ARG A 80 -0.59 -2.30 -8.63
CA ARG A 80 -1.33 -3.48 -8.13
C ARG A 80 -2.81 -3.22 -7.88
N LEU A 81 -3.19 -1.98 -7.53
CA LEU A 81 -4.58 -1.59 -7.30
C LEU A 81 -5.45 -1.53 -8.57
N SER A 82 -4.85 -1.70 -9.76
CA SER A 82 -5.57 -1.81 -11.04
C SER A 82 -5.93 -3.25 -11.40
N ILE A 83 -5.51 -4.22 -10.59
CA ILE A 83 -6.00 -5.59 -10.63
C ILE A 83 -6.94 -5.70 -9.43
N PRO A 84 -8.23 -6.08 -9.57
CA PRO A 84 -8.99 -6.50 -8.42
C PRO A 84 -8.25 -7.71 -7.85
N GLU A 85 -7.52 -7.48 -6.76
CA GLU A 85 -6.73 -8.47 -6.07
C GLU A 85 -7.68 -9.54 -5.53
N ARG A 86 -7.99 -10.50 -6.40
CA ARG A 86 -8.59 -11.77 -6.03
C ARG A 86 -7.63 -12.42 -5.04
N THR A 87 -8.04 -12.39 -3.79
CA THR A 87 -7.92 -13.50 -2.84
C THR A 87 -6.52 -14.09 -2.72
N ASN A 88 -5.68 -13.50 -1.87
CA ASN A 88 -4.63 -14.23 -1.18
C ASN A 88 -4.59 -13.84 0.31
N ARG A 89 -5.71 -14.06 1.02
CA ARG A 89 -5.61 -14.44 2.44
C ARG A 89 -5.11 -15.88 2.43
N GLY A 90 -3.93 -16.10 3.03
CA GLY A 90 -3.20 -17.36 3.00
C GLY A 90 -4.05 -18.58 3.40
N PRO A 91 -3.68 -19.78 2.91
CA PRO A 91 -4.39 -21.00 3.28
C PRO A 91 -3.88 -21.56 4.61
N ARG A 92 -4.83 -22.18 5.34
CA ARG A 92 -4.69 -23.09 6.51
C ARG A 92 -4.49 -22.43 7.87
N GLU A 93 -5.13 -22.85 8.96
CA GLU A 93 -6.05 -23.96 9.24
C GLU A 93 -6.66 -23.67 10.61
N VAL A 94 -7.98 -23.73 10.76
CA VAL A 94 -8.60 -23.91 12.09
C VAL A 94 -9.62 -25.03 11.95
N PRO A 95 -9.51 -26.13 12.71
CA PRO A 95 -10.39 -27.29 12.53
C PRO A 95 -11.83 -26.92 12.87
N ARG A 96 -12.72 -27.13 11.90
CA ARG A 96 -14.16 -27.06 12.10
C ARG A 96 -14.54 -28.13 13.12
N ARG A 97 -14.92 -27.70 14.32
CA ARG A 97 -15.73 -28.54 15.23
C ARG A 97 -17.05 -28.82 14.52
N ASP A 98 -17.29 -30.10 14.29
CA ASP A 98 -18.55 -30.66 13.80
C ASP A 98 -19.73 -30.18 14.66
N ALA A 99 -20.56 -29.33 14.06
CA ALA A 99 -21.92 -29.09 14.52
C ALA A 99 -22.86 -30.00 13.70
N PRO A 100 -23.61 -30.93 14.33
CA PRO A 100 -24.53 -31.78 13.60
C PRO A 100 -25.67 -30.95 13.00
N ARG A 101 -25.88 -31.17 11.71
CA ARG A 101 -26.84 -30.49 10.84
C ARG A 101 -28.28 -30.81 11.27
N HIS A 102 -29.08 -29.76 11.52
CA HIS A 102 -30.53 -29.87 11.53
C HIS A 102 -31.05 -30.33 10.15
N PRO A 103 -31.91 -31.37 10.06
CA PRO A 103 -32.58 -31.69 8.82
C PRO A 103 -33.81 -30.80 8.63
N VAL A 104 -33.79 -30.02 7.55
CA VAL A 104 -34.95 -29.31 7.00
C VAL A 104 -35.83 -30.32 6.26
N ARG A 105 -37.05 -30.58 6.75
CA ARG A 105 -38.09 -31.26 5.96
C ARG A 105 -39.48 -30.67 6.21
N ASN A 106 -39.80 -29.73 5.33
CA ASN A 106 -40.98 -29.68 4.47
C ASN A 106 -42.42 -29.88 5.01
N ARG A 107 -43.24 -28.89 4.57
CA ARG A 107 -44.61 -28.97 4.06
C ARG A 107 -45.72 -29.28 5.06
N GLY A 108 -46.54 -28.26 5.27
CA GLY A 108 -47.77 -28.38 6.03
C GLY A 108 -48.86 -29.16 5.31
N ARG A 109 -49.90 -29.49 6.08
CA ARG A 109 -51.29 -29.56 5.63
C ARG A 109 -52.18 -29.60 6.87
N ARG A 110 -53.12 -28.66 6.96
CA ARG A 110 -54.26 -28.75 7.87
C ARG A 110 -55.07 -30.00 7.54
N THR A 111 -55.51 -30.74 8.55
CA THR A 111 -56.83 -31.41 8.58
C THR A 111 -57.30 -31.52 10.03
N MET A 112 -58.40 -30.84 10.35
CA MET A 112 -59.27 -31.20 11.48
C MET A 112 -59.98 -32.52 11.18
N GLY A 113 -60.28 -33.31 12.22
CA GLY A 113 -61.10 -34.54 12.16
C GLY A 113 -60.52 -35.59 13.12
N ARG A 114 -61.04 -35.81 14.33
CA ARG A 114 -62.32 -36.46 14.70
C ARG A 114 -62.31 -37.97 14.41
N SER A 115 -61.95 -38.76 15.43
CA SER A 115 -62.24 -40.19 15.62
C SER A 115 -61.77 -40.53 17.05
N GLY A 116 -62.54 -41.04 18.01
CA GLY A 116 -63.74 -41.88 17.95
C GLY A 116 -63.36 -43.33 18.27
N GLY A 117 -63.70 -43.81 19.47
CA GLY A 117 -63.65 -45.24 19.89
C GLY A 117 -62.47 -45.58 20.81
N ARG A 118 -62.63 -46.30 21.92
CA ARG A 118 -63.75 -47.04 22.53
C ARG A 118 -63.64 -46.93 24.05
#